data_AF-A7IA05-F1
#
_entry.id   AF-A7IA05-F1
#
_cell.length_a   1.000
_cell.length_b   1.000
_cell.length_c   1.000
_cell.angle_alpha   90.00
_cell.angle_beta   90.00
_cell.angle_gamma   90.00
#
_symmetry.space_group_name_H-M   'P 1'
#
loop_
_entity.id
_entity.type
_entity.pdbx_description
1 polymer ?
#
loop_
_entity_poly.entity_id
_entity_poly.type
_entity_poly.pdbx_seq_one_letter_code
_entity_poly.pdbx_strand_id
1 'polypeptide(L)' 'MGAMDGIQGMVASYLASPRGQEAIRSFLSSPQGKEAIDAYLSTHEGQQMARLLLGRALDSLNIPEQVKDQIRTALAEAEA' A
#
# COMPACT_ATOMS: atom_id res chain seq x y z
N MET A 1 23.91 -13.57 15.41
CA MET A 1 22.43 -13.57 15.44
C MET A 1 22.03 -12.39 16.32
N GLY A 2 21.68 -11.26 15.70
CA GLY A 2 21.71 -9.95 16.32
C GLY A 2 20.37 -9.56 16.92
N ALA A 3 20.37 -8.72 17.95
CA ALA A 3 19.17 -8.21 18.61
C ALA A 3 18.13 -7.55 17.67
N MET A 4 18.56 -7.10 16.48
CA MET A 4 17.67 -6.55 15.45
C MET A 4 16.72 -7.59 14.85
N ASP A 5 17.15 -8.85 14.68
CA ASP A 5 16.28 -9.94 14.18
C ASP A 5 15.13 -10.22 15.17
N GLY A 6 15.41 -10.08 16.47
CA GLY A 6 14.42 -10.24 17.54
C GLY A 6 13.39 -9.12 17.57
N ILE A 7 13.81 -7.86 17.41
CA ILE A 7 12.90 -6.71 17.36
C ILE A 7 12.00 -6.78 16.13
N GLN A 8 12.57 -7.12 14.97
CA GLN A 8 11.82 -7.23 13.72
C GLN A 8 10.76 -8.35 13.80
N GLY A 9 11.12 -9.49 14.40
CA GLY A 9 10.18 -10.59 14.65
C GLY A 9 9.05 -10.23 15.62
N MET A 10 9.35 -9.45 16.67
CA MET A 10 8.32 -8.96 17.60
C MET A 10 7.36 -7.98 16.94
N VAL A 11 7.87 -7.03 16.15
CA VAL A 11 7.02 -6.07 15.42
C VAL A 11 6.14 -6.80 14.41
N ALA A 12 6.70 -7.75 13.64
CA ALA A 12 5.92 -8.56 12.71
C ALA A 12 4.82 -9.35 13.44
N SER A 13 5.14 -9.95 14.58
CA SER A 13 4.17 -10.70 15.41
C SER A 13 3.07 -9.79 15.96
N TYR A 14 3.41 -8.57 16.37
CA TYR A 14 2.44 -7.58 16.84
C TYR A 14 1.50 -7.15 15.72
N LEU A 15 2.04 -6.78 14.55
CA LEU A 15 1.24 -6.34 13.39
C LEU A 15 0.32 -7.46 12.89
N ALA A 16 0.73 -8.72 12.99
CA ALA A 16 -0.09 -9.88 12.64
C ALA A 16 -1.18 -10.20 13.69
N SER A 17 -1.07 -9.68 14.91
CA SER A 17 -2.06 -9.91 15.97
C SER A 17 -3.36 -9.12 15.70
N PRO A 18 -4.53 -9.57 16.23
CA PRO A 18 -5.78 -8.84 16.08
C PRO A 18 -5.68 -7.38 16.56
N ARG A 19 -4.98 -7.15 17.67
CA ARG A 19 -4.76 -5.81 18.22
C ARG A 19 -3.89 -4.94 17.31
N GLY A 20 -2.84 -5.51 16.72
CA GLY A 20 -1.99 -4.79 15.77
C GLY A 20 -2.75 -4.43 14.50
N GLN A 21 -3.54 -5.36 13.96
CA GLN A 21 -4.41 -5.09 12.81
C GLN A 21 -5.45 -4.01 13.09
N GLU A 22 -6.08 -4.03 14.27
CA GLU A 22 -6.99 -2.98 14.72
C GLU A 22 -6.30 -1.62 14.85
N ALA A 23 -5.08 -1.58 15.41
CA ALA A 23 -4.30 -0.35 15.53
C ALA A 23 -3.95 0.24 14.16
N ILE A 24 -3.49 -0.58 13.21
CA ILE A 24 -3.25 -0.15 11.82
C ILE A 24 -4.55 0.38 11.22
N ARG A 25 -5.63 -0.40 11.31
CA ARG A 25 -6.92 -0.01 10.73
C ARG A 25 -7.45 1.30 11.31
N SER A 26 -7.34 1.47 12.62
CA SER A 26 -7.74 2.69 13.32
C SER A 26 -6.94 3.89 12.83
N PHE A 27 -5.61 3.75 12.75
CA PHE A 27 -4.73 4.77 12.22
C PHE A 27 -5.07 5.14 10.78
N LEU A 28 -5.15 4.16 9.88
CA LEU A 28 -5.49 4.37 8.47
C LEU A 28 -6.87 4.99 8.24
N SER A 29 -7.80 4.79 9.19
CA SER A 29 -9.15 5.38 9.12
C SER A 29 -9.22 6.80 9.69
N SER A 30 -8.21 7.21 10.45
CA SER A 30 -8.13 8.54 11.07
C SER A 30 -7.77 9.63 10.06
N PRO A 31 -8.12 10.90 10.31
CA PRO A 31 -7.70 12.01 9.45
C PRO A 31 -6.17 12.07 9.27
N GLN A 32 -5.43 11.89 10.36
CA GLN A 32 -3.97 11.93 10.39
C GLN A 32 -3.34 10.80 9.57
N GLY A 33 -3.91 9.59 9.64
CA GLY A 33 -3.43 8.46 8.84
C GLY A 33 -3.70 8.63 7.35
N LYS A 34 -4.83 9.25 6.99
CA LYS A 34 -5.12 9.62 5.60
C LYS A 34 -4.13 10.66 5.08
N GLU A 35 -3.89 11.73 5.84
CA GLU A 35 -2.87 12.74 5.50
C GLU A 35 -1.48 12.14 5.35
N ALA A 36 -1.10 11.19 6.22
CA ALA A 36 0.18 10.51 6.12
C ALA A 36 0.29 9.65 4.84
N ILE A 37 -0.78 8.94 4.46
CA ILE A 37 -0.84 8.22 3.19
C ILE A 37 -0.75 9.19 2.02
N ASP A 38 -1.54 10.27 2.01
CA ASP A 38 -1.55 11.23 0.92
C ASP A 38 -0.18 11.91 0.75
N ALA A 39 0.48 12.25 1.86
CA ALA A 39 1.83 12.77 1.86
C ALA A 39 2.82 11.77 1.27
N TYR A 40 2.74 10.48 1.65
CA TYR A 40 3.59 9.44 1.09
C TYR A 40 3.33 9.24 -0.42
N LEU A 41 2.07 9.16 -0.84
CA LEU A 41 1.65 9.01 -2.23
C LEU A 41 2.01 10.21 -3.11
N SER A 42 2.31 11.36 -2.50
CA SER A 42 2.82 12.55 -3.21
C SER A 42 4.33 12.47 -3.49
N THR A 43 5.04 11.55 -2.85
CA THR A 43 6.48 11.32 -3.12
C THR A 43 6.68 10.44 -4.36
N HIS A 44 7.84 10.54 -5.00
CA HIS A 44 8.18 9.69 -6.15
C HIS A 44 8.10 8.20 -5.81
N GLU A 45 8.65 7.81 -4.65
CA GLU A 45 8.60 6.42 -4.17
C GLU A 45 7.17 5.95 -3.92
N GLY A 46 6.34 6.77 -3.27
CA GLY A 46 4.94 6.43 -3.02
C GLY A 46 4.11 6.33 -4.30
N GLN A 47 4.38 7.17 -5.30
CA GLN A 47 3.76 7.04 -6.61
C GLN A 47 4.15 5.74 -7.32
N GLN A 48 5.43 5.36 -7.30
CA GLN A 48 5.88 4.08 -7.86
C GLN A 48 5.22 2.90 -7.13
N MET A 49 5.17 2.94 -5.80
CA MET A 49 4.52 1.91 -5.00
C MET A 49 3.02 1.79 -5.30
N ALA A 50 2.32 2.93 -5.40
CA ALA A 50 0.91 2.95 -5.74
C ALA A 50 0.64 2.36 -7.12
N ARG A 51 1.50 2.63 -8.12
CA ARG A 51 1.36 2.04 -9.46
C ARG A 51 1.48 0.51 -9.42
N LEU A 52 2.47 -0.02 -8.70
CA LEU A 52 2.65 -1.46 -8.51
C LEU A 52 1.43 -2.11 -7.83
N LEU A 53 0.95 -1.47 -6.76
CA LEU A 53 -0.21 -1.95 -6.01
C LEU A 53 -1.48 -1.87 -6.85
N LEU A 54 -1.69 -0.78 -7.60
CA LEU A 54 -2.85 -0.61 -8.47
C LEU A 54 -2.84 -1.65 -9.59
N GLY A 55 -1.69 -1.88 -10.23
CA GLY A 55 -1.53 -2.91 -11.25
C GLY A 55 -1.97 -4.29 -10.76
N ARG A 56 -1.50 -4.69 -9.58
CA ARG A 56 -1.89 -5.96 -8.94
C ARG A 56 -3.35 -5.98 -8.47
N ALA A 57 -3.85 -4.85 -7.98
CA ALA A 57 -5.24 -4.74 -7.53
C ALA A 57 -6.23 -4.85 -8.70
N LEU A 58 -5.91 -4.28 -9.86
CA LEU A 58 -6.74 -4.37 -11.07
C LEU A 58 -7.03 -5.82 -11.48
N ASP A 59 -6.08 -6.73 -11.28
CA ASP A 59 -6.26 -8.16 -11.57
C ASP A 59 -7.34 -8.79 -10.68
N SER A 60 -7.48 -8.30 -9.44
CA SER A 60 -8.49 -8.76 -8.47
C SER A 60 -9.84 -8.07 -8.59
N LEU A 61 -9.91 -6.93 -9.31
CA LEU A 61 -11.15 -6.17 -9.48
C LEU A 61 -12.00 -6.78 -10.59
N ASN A 62 -13.29 -6.98 -10.29
CA ASN A 62 -14.29 -7.41 -11.28
C ASN A 62 -14.76 -6.22 -12.13
N ILE A 63 -13.84 -5.62 -12.87
CA ILE A 63 -14.11 -4.54 -13.82
C ILE A 63 -13.85 -5.04 -15.26
N PRO A 64 -14.48 -4.43 -16.28
CA PRO A 64 -14.28 -4.85 -17.66
C PRO A 64 -12.80 -4.80 -18.06
N GLU A 65 -12.31 -5.80 -18.80
CA GLU A 65 -10.91 -5.87 -19.24
C GLU A 65 -10.48 -4.61 -20.01
N GLN A 66 -11.38 -4.04 -20.81
CA GLN A 66 -11.13 -2.78 -21.51
C GLN A 66 -10.83 -1.59 -20.58
N VAL A 67 -11.39 -1.60 -19.37
CA VAL A 67 -11.10 -0.57 -18.34
C VAL A 67 -9.77 -0.87 -17.66
N LYS A 68 -9.45 -2.15 -17.40
CA LYS A 68 -8.15 -2.55 -16.86
C LYS A 68 -7.01 -2.16 -17.80
N ASP A 69 -7.18 -2.40 -19.09
CA ASP A 69 -6.17 -2.07 -20.10
C ASP A 69 -5.97 -0.55 -20.23
N GLN A 70 -7.05 0.24 -20.20
CA GLN A 70 -6.93 1.70 -20.17
C GLN A 70 -6.16 2.19 -18.95
N ILE A 71 -6.42 1.62 -17.78
CA ILE A 71 -5.71 2.00 -16.55
C ILE A 71 -4.24 1.55 -16.62
N ARG A 72 -3.95 0.35 -17.13
CA ARG A 72 -2.57 -0.13 -17.33
C ARG A 72 -1.79 0.77 -18.30
N THR A 73 -2.40 1.18 -19.41
CA THR A 73 -1.79 2.11 -20.36
C THR A 73 -1.51 3.46 -19.71
N ALA A 74 -2.48 4.04 -18.99
CA ALA A 74 -2.30 5.31 -18.30
C ALA A 74 -1.20 5.25 -17.22
N LEU A 75 -1.05 4.11 -16.54
CA LEU A 75 0.02 3.88 -15.57
C LEU A 75 1.40 3.82 -16.22
N ALA A 76 1.51 3.20 -17.40
CA ALA A 76 2.74 3.09 -18.17
C ALA A 76 3.15 4.43 -18.82
N GLU A 77 2.18 5.20 -19.31
CA GLU A 77 2.42 6.53 -19.90
C GLU A 77 2.85 7.56 -18.86
N ALA A 78 2.41 7.43 -17.60
CA ALA A 78 2.86 8.30 -16.52
C ALA A 78 4.35 8.11 -16.13
N GLU A 79 5.09 7.22 -16.81
CA GLU A 79 6.52 6.96 -16.66
C GLU A 79 7.39 7.68 -17.72
N ALA A 80 6.79 8.18 -18.80
CA ALA A 80 7.45 8.91 -19.89
C ALA A 80 7.49 10.43 -19.67
#